data_AF-A0A1Q8E727-F1
#
_entry.id   AF-A0A1Q8E727-F1
#
_cell.length_a   1.000
_cell.length_b   1.000
_cell.length_c   1.000
_cell.angle_alpha   90.00
_cell.angle_beta   90.00
_cell.angle_gamma   90.00
#
_symmetry.space_group_name_H-M   'P 1'
#
loop_
_entity.id
_entity.type
_entity.pdbx_description
1 polymer ?
#
loop_
_entity_poly.entity_id
_entity_poly.type
_entity_poly.pdbx_seq_one_letter_code
_entity_poly.pdbx_strand_id
1 'polypeptide(L)'
;MFQMFISVYVSLPFVAALSMKNQLSAVWRIVYALPMLLALLAVLGNGDKATCQGLLIASLFLAWVIRPLGGKFVFGQVHLSHFLVHGIISLLLVFGLLFF
;
A
#
# COMPACT_ATOMS: atom_id res chain seq x y z
N MET A 1 0.11 -3.12 -17.13
CA MET A 1 -1.01 -2.28 -16.65
C MET A 1 -1.19 -2.39 -15.13
N PHE A 2 -1.26 -3.60 -14.56
CA PHE A 2 -1.48 -3.80 -13.12
C PHE A 2 -0.41 -3.17 -12.21
N GLN A 3 0.84 -3.11 -12.64
CA GLN A 3 1.91 -2.39 -11.92
C GLN A 3 1.53 -0.94 -11.61
N MET A 4 0.94 -0.22 -12.59
CA MET A 4 0.48 1.16 -12.40
C MET A 4 -0.70 1.24 -11.44
N PHE A 5 -1.67 0.33 -11.55
CA PHE A 5 -2.80 0.28 -10.61
C PHE A 5 -2.35 0.00 -9.18
N ILE A 6 -1.38 -0.90 -8.99
CA ILE A 6 -0.77 -1.16 -7.70
C ILE A 6 -0.11 0.12 -7.16
N SER A 7 0.75 0.76 -7.96
CA SER A 7 1.45 1.97 -7.55
C SER A 7 0.49 3.09 -7.15
N VAL A 8 -0.58 3.32 -7.91
CA VAL A 8 -1.62 4.29 -7.55
C VAL A 8 -2.30 3.88 -6.25
N TYR A 9 -2.77 2.63 -6.15
CA TYR A 9 -3.53 2.13 -5.00
C TYR A 9 -2.76 2.20 -3.68
N VAL A 10 -1.46 1.87 -3.68
CA VAL A 10 -0.62 1.94 -2.48
C VAL A 10 -0.14 3.35 -2.15
N SER A 11 -0.21 4.30 -3.09
CA SER A 11 0.12 5.71 -2.87
C SER A 11 -1.02 6.49 -2.21
N LEU A 12 -2.27 6.10 -2.44
CA LEU A 12 -3.45 6.80 -1.88
C LEU A 12 -3.42 6.94 -0.35
N PRO A 13 -3.07 5.91 0.44
CA PRO A 13 -2.94 6.05 1.90
C PRO A 13 -1.91 7.10 2.32
N PHE A 14 -0.78 7.21 1.61
CA PHE A 14 0.22 8.23 1.90
C PHE A 14 -0.29 9.63 1.61
N VAL A 15 -0.94 9.83 0.45
CA VAL A 15 -1.55 11.12 0.09
C VAL A 15 -2.58 11.53 1.14
N ALA A 16 -3.44 10.59 1.58
CA ALA A 16 -4.37 10.82 2.68
C ALA A 16 -3.63 11.19 3.98
N ALA A 17 -2.56 10.47 4.31
CA ALA A 17 -1.78 10.73 5.52
C ALA A 17 -1.11 12.12 5.53
N LEU A 18 -0.69 12.63 4.37
CA LEU A 18 -0.16 13.99 4.25
C LEU A 18 -1.22 15.07 4.54
N SER A 19 -2.47 14.82 4.13
CA SER A 19 -3.59 15.74 4.39
C SER A 19 -4.00 15.78 5.87
N MET A 20 -3.71 14.72 6.61
CA MET A 20 -4.07 14.52 8.02
C MET A 20 -2.97 14.94 9.01
N LYS A 21 -2.21 15.99 8.68
CA LYS A 21 -1.04 16.43 9.48
C LYS A 21 -1.34 16.77 10.95
N ASN A 22 -2.60 17.08 11.27
CA ASN A 22 -3.03 17.41 12.63
C ASN A 22 -3.44 16.18 13.44
N GLN A 23 -3.77 15.06 12.77
CA GLN A 23 -4.20 13.81 13.39
C GLN A 23 -3.09 12.74 13.39
N LEU A 24 -2.16 12.81 12.44
CA LEU A 24 -1.08 11.85 12.26
C LEU A 24 0.29 12.42 12.67
N SER A 25 0.99 11.68 13.53
CA SER A 25 2.38 11.97 13.83
C SER A 25 3.27 11.85 12.59
N ALA A 26 4.45 12.48 12.63
CA ALA A 26 5.44 12.35 11.55
C ALA A 26 5.83 10.89 11.30
N VAL A 27 5.95 10.09 12.35
CA VAL A 27 6.27 8.65 12.26
C VAL A 27 5.23 7.91 11.43
N TRP A 28 3.94 8.11 11.70
CA TRP A 28 2.89 7.43 10.93
C TRP A 28 2.88 7.86 9.46
N ARG A 29 3.14 9.12 9.16
CA ARG A 29 3.27 9.59 7.77
C ARG A 29 4.42 8.90 7.03
N ILE A 30 5.54 8.66 7.70
CA ILE A 30 6.67 7.88 7.15
C ILE A 30 6.26 6.42 6.94
N VAL A 31 5.58 5.80 7.92
CA VAL A 31 5.08 4.43 7.80
C VAL A 31 4.18 4.29 6.57
N TYR A 32 3.25 5.23 6.36
CA TYR A 32 2.39 5.26 5.18
C TYR A 32 3.15 5.49 3.86
N ALA A 33 4.35 6.08 3.89
CA ALA A 33 5.18 6.28 2.70
C ALA A 33 5.88 4.99 2.24
N LEU A 34 6.11 4.02 3.13
CA LEU A 34 6.89 2.81 2.83
C LEU A 34 6.30 1.97 1.68
N PRO A 35 4.98 1.66 1.64
CA PRO A 35 4.38 0.96 0.51
C PRO A 35 4.57 1.70 -0.82
N MET A 36 4.38 3.02 -0.81
CA MET A 36 4.57 3.86 -1.99
C MET A 36 6.02 3.80 -2.49
N LEU A 37 7.00 3.88 -1.58
CA LEU A 37 8.41 3.83 -1.95
C LEU A 37 8.78 2.49 -2.59
N LEU A 38 8.30 1.36 -2.04
CA LEU A 38 8.53 0.04 -2.62
C LEU A 38 7.94 -0.09 -4.02
N ALA A 39 6.70 0.38 -4.22
CA ALA A 39 6.08 0.37 -5.54
C ALA A 39 6.80 1.28 -6.53
N LEU A 40 7.28 2.45 -6.09
CA LEU A 40 8.07 3.36 -6.91
C LEU A 40 9.40 2.72 -7.33
N LEU A 41 10.11 2.06 -6.40
CA LEU A 41 11.33 1.32 -6.71
C LEU A 41 11.08 0.18 -7.69
N ALA A 42 9.94 -0.51 -7.59
CA ALA A 42 9.58 -1.56 -8.53
C ALA A 42 9.29 -1.04 -9.95
N VAL A 43 8.71 0.17 -10.06
CA VAL A 43 8.39 0.80 -11.36
C VAL A 43 9.63 1.47 -11.99
N LEU A 44 10.48 2.09 -11.17
CA LEU A 44 11.70 2.77 -11.65
C LEU A 44 12.90 1.82 -11.81
N GLY A 45 12.88 0.68 -11.13
CA GLY A 45 14.00 -0.25 -11.07
C GLY A 45 14.21 -1.00 -12.37
N ASN A 46 15.47 -1.03 -12.84
CA ASN A 46 15.94 -1.92 -13.91
C ASN A 46 16.22 -3.36 -13.41
N GLY A 47 15.51 -3.79 -12.36
CA GLY A 47 15.64 -5.14 -11.82
C GLY A 47 15.03 -6.17 -12.77
N ASP A 48 15.32 -7.46 -12.52
CA ASP A 48 14.62 -8.52 -13.22
C ASP A 48 13.12 -8.50 -12.87
N LYS A 49 12.31 -9.07 -13.76
CA LYS A 49 10.85 -9.06 -13.65
C LYS A 49 10.35 -9.64 -12.32
N ALA A 50 10.99 -10.69 -11.80
CA ALA A 50 10.56 -11.34 -10.57
C ALA A 50 10.81 -10.44 -9.36
N THR A 51 11.97 -9.77 -9.32
CA THR A 51 12.27 -8.77 -8.28
C THR A 51 11.26 -7.62 -8.28
N CYS A 52 10.95 -7.04 -9.43
CA CYS A 52 9.96 -5.95 -9.50
C CYS A 52 8.55 -6.42 -9.11
N GLN A 53 8.13 -7.62 -9.51
CA GLN A 53 6.86 -8.20 -9.07
C GLN A 53 6.84 -8.45 -7.55
N GLY A 54 7.93 -8.97 -6.98
CA GLY A 54 8.08 -9.19 -5.55
C GLY A 54 7.95 -7.89 -4.75
N LEU A 55 8.57 -6.80 -5.21
CA LEU A 55 8.46 -5.47 -4.59
C LEU A 55 7.02 -4.92 -4.63
N LEU A 56 6.30 -5.10 -5.75
CA LEU A 56 4.90 -4.70 -5.85
C LEU A 56 4.00 -5.51 -4.90
N ILE A 57 4.19 -6.82 -4.81
CA ILE A 57 3.45 -7.69 -3.87
C ILE A 57 3.75 -7.27 -2.42
N ALA A 58 5.03 -7.05 -2.10
CA ALA A 58 5.44 -6.57 -0.78
C ALA A 58 4.81 -5.21 -0.43
N SER A 59 4.73 -4.29 -1.41
CA SER A 59 4.07 -2.99 -1.22
C SER A 59 2.58 -3.14 -0.89
N LEU A 60 1.86 -4.03 -1.58
CA LEU A 60 0.44 -4.30 -1.33
C LEU A 60 0.22 -4.91 0.05
N PHE A 61 1.05 -5.90 0.42
CA PHE A 61 1.00 -6.53 1.73
C PHE A 61 1.25 -5.51 2.84
N LEU A 62 2.28 -4.67 2.68
CA LEU A 62 2.60 -3.64 3.65
C LEU A 62 1.49 -2.60 3.78
N ALA A 63 0.92 -2.13 2.65
CA ALA A 63 -0.23 -1.22 2.67
C ALA A 63 -1.44 -1.85 3.37
N TRP A 64 -1.67 -3.15 3.17
CA TRP A 64 -2.76 -3.88 3.81
C TRP A 64 -2.56 -4.01 5.32
N VAL A 65 -1.34 -4.26 5.80
CA VAL A 65 -1.02 -4.35 7.24
C VAL A 65 -1.05 -2.98 7.93
N ILE A 66 -0.59 -1.91 7.25
CA ILE A 66 -0.55 -0.57 7.86
C ILE A 66 -1.96 -0.01 8.06
N ARG A 67 -2.91 -0.25 7.14
CA ARG A 67 -4.28 0.27 7.21
C ARG A 67 -5.01 -0.01 8.54
N PRO A 68 -5.11 -1.26 9.05
CA PRO A 68 -5.78 -1.53 10.32
C PRO A 68 -5.02 -0.95 11.51
N LEU A 69 -3.68 -0.91 11.45
CA LEU A 69 -2.86 -0.30 12.51
C LEU A 69 -3.13 1.20 12.58
N GLY A 70 -3.06 1.90 11.46
CA GLY A 70 -3.43 3.30 11.39
C GLY A 70 -4.88 3.55 11.79
N GLY A 71 -5.81 2.70 11.36
CA GLY A 71 -7.21 2.69 11.83
C GLY A 71 -7.30 2.77 13.36
N LYS A 72 -6.64 1.80 14.02
CA LYS A 72 -6.62 1.69 15.48
C LYS A 72 -5.92 2.86 16.17
N PHE A 73 -4.71 3.21 15.73
CA PHE A 73 -3.86 4.17 16.42
C PHE A 73 -4.26 5.63 16.16
N VAL A 74 -5.03 5.89 15.10
CA VAL A 74 -5.37 7.26 14.66
C VAL A 74 -6.83 7.56 14.91
N PHE A 75 -7.73 6.58 14.70
CA PHE A 75 -9.17 6.76 14.84
C PHE A 75 -9.77 5.94 15.99
N GLY A 76 -8.96 5.14 16.70
CA GLY A 76 -9.42 4.31 17.81
C GLY A 76 -10.27 3.11 17.41
N GLN A 77 -10.46 2.86 16.12
CA GLN A 77 -11.36 1.81 15.62
C GLN A 77 -10.72 1.02 14.47
N VAL A 78 -10.99 -0.29 14.45
CA VAL A 78 -10.64 -1.15 13.32
C VAL A 78 -11.93 -1.71 12.72
N HIS A 79 -12.24 -1.29 11.51
CA HIS A 79 -13.36 -1.87 10.77
C HIS A 79 -12.89 -3.12 10.03
N LEU A 80 -13.31 -4.30 10.49
CA LEU A 80 -12.99 -5.57 9.86
C LEU A 80 -13.41 -5.61 8.38
N SER A 81 -14.55 -5.01 8.05
CA SER A 81 -15.03 -4.89 6.66
C SER A 81 -14.03 -4.16 5.77
N HIS A 82 -13.47 -3.05 6.23
CA HIS A 82 -12.46 -2.28 5.50
C HIS A 82 -11.17 -3.08 5.29
N PHE A 83 -10.75 -3.84 6.30
CA PHE A 83 -9.60 -4.74 6.21
C PHE A 83 -9.81 -5.85 5.17
N LEU A 84 -10.99 -6.50 5.17
CA LEU A 84 -11.33 -7.56 4.22
C LEU A 84 -11.42 -7.03 2.78
N VAL A 85 -12.09 -5.89 2.56
CA VAL A 85 -12.21 -5.27 1.23
C VAL A 85 -10.83 -4.96 0.66
N HIS A 86 -9.94 -4.34 1.45
CA HIS A 86 -8.59 -4.04 0.98
C HIS A 86 -7.73 -5.30 0.77
N GLY A 87 -7.96 -6.37 1.54
CA GLY A 87 -7.34 -7.67 1.31
C GLY A 87 -7.76 -8.27 -0.04
N ILE A 88 -9.06 -8.26 -0.34
CA ILE A 88 -9.60 -8.75 -1.62
C ILE A 88 -9.05 -7.92 -2.79
N ILE A 89 -9.04 -6.59 -2.68
CA ILE A 89 -8.46 -5.71 -3.72
C ILE A 89 -6.99 -6.03 -3.93
N SER A 90 -6.21 -6.16 -2.86
CA SER A 90 -4.79 -6.52 -2.95
C SER A 90 -4.60 -7.88 -3.63
N LEU A 91 -5.40 -8.89 -3.29
CA LEU A 91 -5.35 -10.20 -3.95
C LEU A 91 -5.66 -10.08 -5.45
N LEU A 92 -6.73 -9.38 -5.82
CA LEU A 92 -7.09 -9.16 -7.23
C LEU A 92 -5.97 -8.47 -8.02
N LEU A 93 -5.29 -7.49 -7.41
CA LEU A 93 -4.15 -6.82 -8.02
C LEU A 93 -2.93 -7.74 -8.16
N VAL A 94 -2.68 -8.63 -7.18
CA VAL A 94 -1.63 -9.66 -7.29
C VAL A 94 -1.95 -10.66 -8.39
N PHE A 95 -3.19 -11.17 -8.46
CA PHE A 95 -3.63 -12.02 -9.56
C PHE A 95 -3.44 -11.30 -10.91
N GLY A 96 -3.92 -10.06 -11.00
CA GLY A 96 -3.70 -9.23 -12.18
C GLY A 96 -2.23 -9.14 -12.59
N LEU A 97 -1.33 -8.91 -11.63
CA LEU A 97 0.12 -8.78 -11.85
C LEU A 97 0.81 -10.08 -12.30
N LEU A 98 0.31 -11.24 -11.87
CA LEU A 98 0.90 -12.55 -12.19
C LEU A 98 0.42 -13.09 -13.54
N PHE A 99 -0.81 -12.80 -13.92
CA PHE A 99 -1.47 -13.38 -15.09
C PHE A 99 -1.57 -12.43 -16.29
N PHE A 100 -1.33 -11.12 -16.13
CA PHE A 100 -1.43 -10.08 -17.17
C PHE A 100 -0.30 -9.04 -17.10
#